data_AF-A0A820KNF0-F1
#
_entry.id   AF-A0A820KNF0-F1
#
_cell.length_a   1.000
_cell.length_b   1.000
_cell.length_c   1.000
_cell.angle_alpha   90.00
_cell.angle_beta   90.00
_cell.angle_gamma   90.00
#
_symmetry.space_group_name_H-M   'P 1'
#
loop_
_entity.id
_entity.type
_entity.pdbx_description
1 polymer ?
#
loop_
_entity_poly.entity_id
_entity_poly.type
_entity_poly.pdbx_seq_one_letter_code
_entity_poly.pdbx_strand_id
1 'polypeptide(L)'
;MIHFTIHPMKKYKHPVEVKVDNTIIKPLDHTRLLGVIIDKQFNWRRHLDHIEAKIAPRIGLLRYLSRTAYEPNSRKMINIFKSIARTIIRYGYPVLLTANQNVWNQIQIIQNKALRAALGLPIYTSVDYIYKISNIPKIKDFATTLLKKSVMSSFRSHYYTQLSARQQRDEMQWMQLHDNATYLMHYNALG
;
A
#
# COMPACT_ATOMS: atom_id res chain seq x y z
N MET A 1 -31.46 -12.37 -6.91
CA MET A 1 -30.54 -11.44 -7.60
C MET A 1 -30.55 -10.13 -6.83
N ILE A 2 -29.46 -9.75 -6.17
CA ILE A 2 -29.42 -8.52 -5.36
C ILE A 2 -29.20 -7.34 -6.31
N HIS A 3 -30.22 -6.49 -6.46
CA HIS A 3 -30.18 -5.28 -7.28
C HIS A 3 -29.74 -4.10 -6.43
N PHE A 4 -28.54 -3.57 -6.66
CA PHE A 4 -28.08 -2.35 -6.00
C PHE A 4 -28.53 -1.13 -6.80
N THR A 5 -29.53 -0.42 -6.28
CA THR A 5 -29.98 0.87 -6.82
C THR A 5 -29.03 1.96 -6.33
N ILE A 6 -28.32 2.62 -7.26
CA ILE A 6 -27.47 3.79 -6.94
C ILE A 6 -28.42 4.92 -6.53
N HIS A 7 -28.49 5.21 -5.24
CA HIS A 7 -29.26 6.34 -4.75
C HIS A 7 -28.48 7.61 -5.05
N PRO A 8 -29.04 8.59 -5.79
CA PRO A 8 -28.35 9.85 -6.05
C PRO A 8 -28.05 10.53 -4.71
N MET A 9 -26.79 10.91 -4.49
CA MET A 9 -26.38 11.61 -3.27
C MET A 9 -27.21 12.88 -3.11
N LYS A 10 -27.90 13.02 -1.97
CA LYS A 10 -28.58 14.28 -1.60
C LYS A 10 -27.55 15.41 -1.64
N LYS A 11 -27.72 16.35 -2.57
CA LYS A 11 -26.96 17.60 -2.57
C LYS A 11 -27.49 18.45 -1.41
N TYR A 12 -26.75 18.52 -0.32
CA TYR A 12 -27.09 19.42 0.79
C TYR A 12 -27.04 20.87 0.28
N LYS A 13 -28.16 21.60 0.40
CA LYS A 13 -28.30 22.99 -0.07
C LYS A 13 -27.42 23.98 0.71
N HIS A 14 -27.03 23.62 1.93
CA HIS A 14 -26.23 24.47 2.80
C HIS A 14 -24.85 23.83 3.01
N PRO A 15 -23.76 24.61 2.92
CA PRO A 15 -22.43 24.11 3.24
C PRO A 15 -22.40 23.72 4.73
N VAL A 16 -21.95 22.49 5.02
CA VAL A 16 -21.73 22.04 6.41
C VAL A 16 -20.51 22.75 6.94
N GLU A 17 -20.69 23.65 7.90
CA GLU A 17 -19.60 24.33 8.59
C GLU A 17 -19.06 23.43 9.70
N VAL A 18 -17.87 22.87 9.48
CA VAL A 18 -17.18 22.07 10.49
C VAL A 18 -16.22 22.98 11.26
N LYS A 19 -16.37 23.03 12.59
CA LYS A 19 -15.49 23.78 13.48
C LYS A 19 -14.65 22.82 14.33
N VAL A 20 -13.34 23.05 14.41
CA VAL A 20 -12.43 22.36 15.33
C VAL A 20 -11.66 23.42 16.10
N ASP A 21 -11.74 23.39 17.43
CA ASP A 21 -11.01 24.29 18.33
C ASP A 21 -11.05 25.77 17.90
N ASN A 22 -12.25 26.28 17.61
CA ASN A 22 -12.54 27.63 17.09
C ASN A 22 -12.11 27.95 15.65
N THR A 23 -11.63 26.99 14.87
CA THR A 23 -11.31 27.19 13.45
C THR A 23 -12.38 26.60 12.53
N ILE A 24 -12.83 27.38 11.53
CA ILE A 24 -13.77 26.90 10.52
C ILE A 24 -12.99 26.19 9.40
N ILE A 25 -13.25 24.90 9.22
CA ILE A 25 -12.60 24.10 8.17
C ILE A 25 -13.34 24.35 6.85
N LYS A 26 -12.64 24.99 5.91
CA LYS A 26 -13.15 25.16 4.54
C LYS A 26 -12.95 23.86 3.75
N PRO A 27 -13.93 23.43 2.93
CA PRO A 27 -13.72 22.31 2.02
C PRO A 27 -12.65 22.68 1.00
N LEU A 28 -11.57 21.88 0.94
CA LEU A 28 -10.55 22.00 -0.10
C LEU A 28 -10.80 20.97 -1.21
N ASP A 29 -10.48 21.34 -2.44
CA ASP A 29 -10.58 20.42 -3.58
C ASP A 29 -9.56 19.28 -3.53
N HIS A 30 -8.45 19.51 -2.84
CA HIS A 30 -7.41 18.52 -2.57
C HIS A 30 -6.75 18.79 -1.23
N THR A 31 -6.26 17.72 -0.62
CA THR A 31 -5.46 17.80 0.60
C THR A 31 -4.30 16.82 0.55
N ARG A 32 -3.22 17.16 1.23
CA ARG A 32 -2.06 16.27 1.38
C ARG A 32 -2.18 15.56 2.72
N LEU A 33 -2.40 14.25 2.68
CA LEU A 33 -2.47 13.40 3.85
C LEU A 33 -1.31 12.39 3.82
N LEU A 34 -0.47 12.41 4.85
CA LEU A 34 0.71 11.53 4.95
C LEU A 34 1.51 11.50 3.65
N GLY A 35 1.79 12.66 3.04
CA GLY A 35 2.55 12.72 1.79
C GLY A 35 1.81 12.28 0.50
N VAL A 36 0.60 11.75 0.59
CA VAL A 36 -0.29 11.43 -0.55
C VAL A 36 -1.24 12.59 -0.81
N ILE A 37 -1.50 12.91 -2.07
CA ILE A 37 -2.44 13.97 -2.46
C ILE A 37 -3.78 13.30 -2.79
N ILE A 38 -4.81 13.66 -2.03
CA ILE A 38 -6.17 13.14 -2.19
C ILE A 38 -7.03 14.25 -2.77
N ASP A 39 -7.62 14.00 -3.93
CA ASP A 39 -8.59 14.88 -4.58
C ASP A 39 -10.02 14.50 -4.17
N LYS A 40 -10.94 15.47 -4.16
CA LYS A 40 -12.37 15.27 -3.84
C LYS A 40 -13.04 14.13 -4.63
N GLN A 41 -12.61 13.92 -5.88
CA GLN A 41 -13.15 12.89 -6.79
C GLN A 41 -12.25 11.64 -6.89
N PHE A 42 -11.17 11.55 -6.10
CA PHE A 42 -10.19 10.46 -6.19
C PHE A 42 -9.68 10.20 -7.62
N ASN A 43 -9.48 11.26 -8.40
CA ASN A 43 -8.97 11.16 -9.78
C ASN A 43 -7.47 10.83 -9.83
N TRP A 44 -6.74 11.02 -8.73
CA TRP A 44 -5.30 10.78 -8.58
C TRP A 44 -4.38 11.55 -9.52
N ARG A 45 -4.90 12.48 -10.35
CA ARG A 45 -4.10 13.24 -11.32
C ARG A 45 -3.03 14.10 -10.63
N ARG A 46 -3.43 14.90 -9.65
CA ARG A 46 -2.47 15.74 -8.89
C ARG A 46 -1.42 14.89 -8.18
N HIS A 47 -1.82 13.70 -7.71
CA HIS A 47 -0.88 12.76 -7.10
C HIS A 47 0.11 12.17 -8.12
N LEU A 48 -0.35 11.83 -9.33
CA LEU A 48 0.51 11.38 -10.42
C LEU A 48 1.51 12.46 -10.82
N ASP A 49 1.07 13.71 -10.98
CA ASP A 49 1.95 14.83 -11.33
C ASP A 49 3.04 15.01 -10.26
N HIS A 50 2.65 14.90 -8.98
CA HIS A 50 3.59 14.94 -7.86
C HIS A 50 4.61 13.78 -7.92
N ILE A 51 4.16 12.56 -8.23
CA ILE A 51 5.04 11.39 -8.39
C ILE A 51 5.99 11.60 -9.59
N GLU A 52 5.49 12.05 -10.73
CA GLU A 52 6.29 12.26 -11.94
C GLU A 52 7.36 13.32 -11.72
N ALA A 53 6.99 14.47 -11.13
CA ALA A 53 7.93 15.53 -10.77
C ALA A 53 9.02 15.01 -9.79
N LYS A 54 8.63 14.16 -8.84
CA LYS A 54 9.58 13.57 -7.89
C LYS A 54 10.47 12.52 -8.54
N ILE A 55 10.00 11.75 -9.52
CA ILE A 55 10.79 10.67 -10.15
C ILE A 55 11.67 11.20 -11.29
N ALA A 56 11.26 12.24 -12.01
CA ALA A 56 11.98 12.78 -13.17
C ALA A 56 13.49 12.99 -12.96
N PRO A 57 13.98 13.70 -11.92
CA PRO A 57 15.42 13.87 -11.71
C PRO A 57 16.12 12.57 -11.28
N ARG A 58 15.40 11.60 -10.70
CA ARG A 58 15.95 10.29 -10.31
C ARG A 58 16.16 9.43 -11.54
N ILE A 59 15.28 9.54 -12.55
CA ILE A 59 15.50 8.95 -13.88
C ILE A 59 16.73 9.58 -14.55
N GLY A 60 16.91 10.90 -14.42
CA GLY A 60 18.12 11.60 -14.88
C GLY A 60 19.38 11.03 -14.23
N LEU A 61 19.38 10.86 -12.90
CA LEU A 61 20.48 10.24 -12.16
C LEU A 61 20.73 8.79 -12.61
N LEU A 62 19.69 7.96 -12.78
CA LEU A 62 19.85 6.58 -13.28
C LEU A 62 20.53 6.56 -14.64
N ARG A 63 20.17 7.50 -15.53
CA ARG A 63 20.75 7.62 -16.86
C ARG A 63 22.19 8.08 -16.84
N TYR A 64 22.53 8.99 -15.93
CA TYR A 64 23.89 9.41 -15.71
C TYR A 64 24.74 8.22 -15.24
N LEU A 65 24.29 7.55 -14.19
CA LEU A 65 24.98 6.40 -13.60
C LEU A 65 25.15 5.24 -14.60
N SER A 66 24.13 4.96 -15.41
CA SER A 66 24.20 3.90 -16.43
C SER A 66 25.24 4.21 -17.50
N ARG A 67 25.47 5.50 -17.81
CA ARG A 67 26.44 5.93 -18.82
C ARG A 67 27.86 5.97 -18.28
N THR A 68 28.03 6.32 -17.00
CA THR A 68 29.34 6.42 -16.34
C THR A 68 29.87 5.08 -15.83
N ALA A 69 29.01 4.06 -15.73
CA ALA A 69 29.42 2.74 -15.28
C ALA A 69 30.35 2.10 -16.32
N TYR A 70 31.63 1.90 -15.95
CA TYR A 70 32.64 1.25 -16.78
C TYR A 70 32.27 -0.20 -17.16
N GLU A 71 31.46 -0.86 -16.32
CA GLU A 71 30.86 -2.14 -16.60
C GLU A 71 29.39 -2.13 -16.13
N PRO A 72 28.41 -2.17 -17.06
CA PRO A 72 27.00 -2.12 -16.72
C PRO A 72 26.55 -3.47 -16.15
N ASN A 73 26.79 -3.69 -14.86
CA ASN A 73 26.15 -4.79 -14.16
C ASN A 73 24.66 -4.46 -13.98
N SER A 74 23.83 -4.98 -14.89
CA SER A 74 22.38 -4.75 -14.94
C SER A 74 21.71 -5.00 -13.58
N ARG A 75 22.19 -5.96 -12.78
CA ARG A 75 21.63 -6.24 -11.44
C ARG A 75 21.89 -5.09 -10.45
N LYS A 76 23.09 -4.51 -10.45
CA LYS A 76 23.43 -3.36 -9.57
C LYS A 76 22.56 -2.15 -9.92
N MET A 77 22.45 -1.83 -11.21
CA MET A 77 21.62 -0.72 -11.67
C MET A 77 20.13 -0.92 -11.38
N ILE A 78 19.63 -2.15 -11.53
CA ILE A 78 18.26 -2.50 -11.15
C ILE A 78 18.04 -2.31 -9.64
N ASN A 79 19.02 -2.66 -8.80
CA ASN A 79 18.92 -2.44 -7.36
C ASN A 79 18.90 -0.95 -7.00
N ILE A 80 19.70 -0.12 -7.69
CA ILE A 80 19.65 1.34 -7.54
C ILE A 80 18.28 1.88 -7.96
N PHE A 81 17.74 1.44 -9.10
CA PHE A 81 16.38 1.79 -9.51
C PHE A 81 15.34 1.42 -8.44
N LYS A 82 15.44 0.22 -7.86
CA LYS A 82 14.55 -0.24 -6.78
C LYS A 82 14.64 0.65 -5.55
N SER A 83 15.82 1.15 -5.19
CA SER A 83 16.01 1.96 -3.98
C SER A 83 15.55 3.41 -4.16
N ILE A 84 15.78 4.04 -5.31
CA ILE A 84 15.50 5.48 -5.48
C ILE A 84 14.19 5.81 -6.19
N ALA A 85 13.78 5.01 -7.19
CA ALA A 85 12.60 5.33 -8.01
C ALA A 85 11.39 4.52 -7.59
N ARG A 86 11.55 3.20 -7.39
CA ARG A 86 10.44 2.31 -7.01
C ARG A 86 9.89 2.63 -5.62
N THR A 87 10.72 3.06 -4.68
CA THR A 87 10.30 3.43 -3.31
C THR A 87 9.30 4.59 -3.31
N ILE A 88 9.49 5.59 -4.18
CA ILE A 88 8.58 6.73 -4.33
C ILE A 88 7.17 6.26 -4.73
N ILE A 89 7.09 5.35 -5.69
CA ILE A 89 5.80 4.83 -6.16
C ILE A 89 5.20 3.86 -5.12
N ARG A 90 6.03 3.01 -4.51
CA ARG A 90 5.60 2.00 -3.54
C ARG A 90 4.85 2.59 -2.36
N TYR A 91 5.22 3.80 -1.93
CA TYR A 91 4.55 4.50 -0.85
C TYR A 91 3.05 4.72 -1.12
N GLY A 92 2.67 5.01 -2.37
CA GLY A 92 1.28 5.25 -2.77
C GLY A 92 0.45 3.98 -3.03
N TYR A 93 1.04 2.78 -2.99
CA TYR A 93 0.36 1.53 -3.39
C TYR A 93 -0.96 1.25 -2.66
N PRO A 94 -1.07 1.38 -1.32
CA PRO A 94 -2.32 1.08 -0.61
C PRO A 94 -3.48 1.94 -1.11
N VAL A 95 -3.19 3.21 -1.39
CA VAL A 95 -4.19 4.20 -1.81
C VAL A 95 -4.57 4.01 -3.29
N LEU A 96 -3.57 3.72 -4.13
CA LEU A 96 -3.75 3.49 -5.57
C LEU A 96 -4.52 2.21 -5.92
N LEU A 97 -4.77 1.30 -4.97
CA LEU A 97 -5.65 0.15 -5.20
C LEU A 97 -7.05 0.55 -5.68
N THR A 98 -7.54 1.70 -5.21
CA THR A 98 -8.84 2.27 -5.59
C THR A 98 -8.79 3.00 -6.93
N ALA A 99 -7.61 3.18 -7.52
CA ALA A 99 -7.43 3.97 -8.72
C ALA A 99 -7.82 3.21 -10.00
N ASN A 100 -8.31 3.97 -10.98
CA ASN A 100 -8.67 3.48 -12.30
C ASN A 100 -7.46 2.90 -13.06
N GLN A 101 -7.73 2.04 -14.04
CA GLN A 101 -6.68 1.42 -14.87
C GLN A 101 -5.80 2.45 -15.59
N ASN A 102 -6.35 3.61 -15.97
CA ASN A 102 -5.60 4.69 -16.60
C ASN A 102 -4.47 5.22 -15.69
N VAL A 103 -4.72 5.32 -14.39
CA VAL A 103 -3.70 5.75 -13.40
C VAL A 103 -2.58 4.72 -13.32
N TRP A 104 -2.93 3.43 -13.27
CA TRP A 104 -1.96 2.34 -13.30
C TRP A 104 -1.13 2.33 -14.58
N ASN A 105 -1.73 2.63 -15.73
CA ASN A 105 -1.02 2.72 -17.01
C ASN A 105 0.00 3.87 -17.01
N GLN A 106 -0.35 5.03 -16.45
CA GLN A 106 0.60 6.16 -16.33
C GLN A 106 1.78 5.82 -15.43
N ILE A 107 1.52 5.21 -14.27
CA ILE A 107 2.58 4.74 -13.36
C ILE A 107 3.46 3.68 -14.05
N GLN A 108 2.86 2.81 -14.86
CA GLN A 108 3.57 1.80 -15.63
C GLN A 108 4.51 2.44 -16.66
N ILE A 109 4.09 3.54 -17.32
CA ILE A 109 4.94 4.32 -18.22
C ILE A 109 6.13 4.92 -17.45
N ILE A 110 5.92 5.48 -16.26
CA ILE A 110 6.99 6.03 -15.42
C ILE A 110 8.01 4.92 -15.05
N GLN A 111 7.54 3.74 -14.62
CA GLN A 111 8.43 2.59 -14.38
C GLN A 111 9.21 2.20 -15.63
N ASN A 112 8.57 2.16 -16.79
CA ASN A 112 9.24 1.81 -18.05
C ASN A 112 10.33 2.83 -18.42
N LYS A 113 10.07 4.14 -18.26
CA LYS A 113 11.06 5.21 -18.47
C LYS A 113 12.26 5.05 -17.53
N ALA A 114 12.01 4.74 -16.26
CA ALA A 114 13.04 4.55 -15.25
C ALA A 114 13.89 3.29 -15.51
N LEU A 115 13.27 2.18 -15.93
CA LEU A 115 13.98 0.95 -16.27
C LEU A 115 14.87 1.12 -17.51
N ARG A 116 14.39 1.80 -18.55
CA ARG A 116 15.22 2.14 -19.72
C ARG A 116 16.44 2.95 -19.30
N ALA A 117 16.24 3.97 -18.46
CA ALA A 117 17.34 4.78 -17.95
C ALA A 117 18.34 3.96 -17.12
N ALA A 118 17.86 3.08 -16.23
CA ALA A 118 18.74 2.24 -15.41
C ALA A 118 19.57 1.24 -16.24
N LEU A 119 18.98 0.71 -17.31
CA LEU A 119 19.63 -0.26 -18.20
C LEU A 119 20.42 0.38 -19.35
N GLY A 120 20.41 1.72 -19.48
CA GLY A 120 21.03 2.41 -20.60
C GLY A 120 20.39 2.11 -21.96
N LEU A 121 19.12 1.69 -21.98
CA LEU A 121 18.42 1.28 -23.20
C LEU A 121 17.83 2.48 -23.96
N PRO A 122 17.80 2.44 -25.31
CA PRO A 122 17.18 3.49 -26.11
C PRO A 122 15.65 3.51 -25.97
N ILE A 123 15.05 4.63 -26.39
CA ILE A 123 13.61 4.88 -26.21
C ILE A 123 12.74 3.86 -26.97
N TYR A 124 13.20 3.42 -28.15
CA TYR A 124 12.48 2.50 -29.03
C TYR A 124 12.57 1.02 -28.62
N THR A 125 13.32 0.67 -27.58
CA THR A 125 13.38 -0.72 -27.09
C THR A 125 11.99 -1.18 -26.67
N SER A 126 11.61 -2.38 -27.11
CA SER A 126 10.30 -2.96 -26.77
C SER A 126 10.13 -3.12 -25.27
N VAL A 127 8.90 -2.92 -24.79
CA VAL A 127 8.57 -3.04 -23.37
C VAL A 127 8.85 -4.47 -22.90
N ASP A 128 8.49 -5.47 -23.68
CA ASP A 128 8.68 -6.89 -23.33
C ASP A 128 10.16 -7.25 -23.16
N TYR A 129 11.05 -6.69 -24.00
CA TYR A 129 12.49 -6.90 -23.86
C TYR A 129 13.02 -6.34 -22.54
N ILE A 130 12.57 -5.13 -22.15
CA ILE A 130 12.96 -4.50 -20.87
C ILE A 130 12.56 -5.39 -19.70
N TYR A 131 11.38 -5.99 -19.73
CA TYR A 131 10.89 -6.88 -18.68
C TYR A 131 11.63 -8.21 -18.65
N LYS A 132 11.97 -8.76 -19.82
CA LYS A 132 12.77 -9.99 -19.96
C LYS A 132 14.18 -9.82 -19.37
N ILE A 133 14.87 -8.72 -19.68
CA ILE A 133 16.24 -8.48 -19.20
C ILE A 133 16.29 -8.04 -17.72
N SER A 134 15.31 -7.24 -17.27
CA SER A 134 15.30 -6.73 -15.91
C SER A 134 14.78 -7.72 -14.87
N ASN A 135 14.05 -8.76 -15.31
CA ASN A 135 13.36 -9.72 -14.46
C ASN A 135 12.55 -9.03 -13.34
N ILE A 136 11.83 -7.98 -13.72
CA ILE A 136 11.02 -7.17 -12.82
C ILE A 136 9.53 -7.39 -13.13
N PRO A 137 8.65 -7.49 -12.14
CA PRO A 137 7.20 -7.53 -12.41
C PRO A 137 6.67 -6.16 -12.86
N LYS A 138 5.54 -6.18 -13.58
CA LYS A 138 4.74 -4.98 -13.83
C LYS A 138 4.26 -4.36 -12.51
N ILE A 139 4.01 -3.07 -12.53
CA ILE A 139 3.83 -2.29 -11.30
C ILE A 139 2.57 -2.68 -10.54
N LYS A 140 1.47 -2.93 -11.27
CA LYS A 140 0.18 -3.34 -10.71
C LYS A 140 0.28 -4.73 -10.07
N ASP A 141 0.86 -5.69 -10.78
CA ASP A 141 1.03 -7.06 -10.28
C ASP A 141 1.86 -7.04 -9.01
N PHE A 142 3.00 -6.33 -9.03
CA PHE A 142 3.86 -6.18 -7.85
C PHE A 142 3.13 -5.54 -6.66
N ALA A 143 2.35 -4.47 -6.89
CA ALA A 143 1.57 -3.82 -5.84
C ALA A 143 0.53 -4.78 -5.23
N THR A 144 -0.22 -5.50 -6.07
CA THR A 144 -1.23 -6.45 -5.58
C THR A 144 -0.60 -7.61 -4.81
N THR A 145 0.52 -8.17 -5.27
CA THR A 145 1.23 -9.24 -4.56
C THR A 145 1.73 -8.77 -3.19
N LEU A 146 2.33 -7.58 -3.13
CA LEU A 146 2.80 -7.01 -1.86
C LEU A 146 1.65 -6.75 -0.87
N LEU A 147 0.56 -6.15 -1.34
CA LEU A 147 -0.57 -5.81 -0.49
C LEU A 147 -1.30 -7.07 -0.02
N LYS A 148 -1.52 -8.05 -0.90
CA LYS A 148 -2.04 -9.37 -0.52
C LYS A 148 -1.18 -10.03 0.56
N LYS A 149 0.14 -10.01 0.39
CA LYS A 149 1.07 -10.57 1.39
C LYS A 149 0.98 -9.84 2.73
N SER A 150 0.95 -8.50 2.71
CA SER A 150 0.84 -7.67 3.92
C SER A 150 -0.48 -7.91 4.66
N VAL A 151 -1.58 -7.96 3.93
CA VAL A 151 -2.90 -8.23 4.48
C VAL A 151 -2.95 -9.64 5.08
N MET A 152 -2.47 -10.64 4.34
CA MET A 152 -2.39 -12.03 4.80
C MET A 152 -1.54 -12.18 6.06
N SER A 153 -0.39 -11.48 6.15
CA SER A 153 0.44 -11.52 7.36
C SER A 153 -0.25 -10.89 8.57
N SER A 154 -0.95 -9.77 8.38
CA SER A 154 -1.71 -9.13 9.45
C SER A 154 -2.87 -10.01 9.93
N PHE A 155 -3.59 -10.65 9.01
CA PHE A 155 -4.67 -11.59 9.34
C PHE A 155 -4.15 -12.84 10.06
N ARG A 156 -3.03 -13.42 9.62
CA ARG A 156 -2.40 -14.56 10.29
C ARG A 156 -2.02 -14.22 11.73
N SER A 157 -1.32 -13.11 11.94
CA SER A 157 -0.95 -12.65 13.28
C SER A 157 -2.16 -12.53 14.19
N HIS A 158 -3.23 -11.91 13.69
CA HIS A 158 -4.48 -11.75 14.42
C HIS A 158 -5.14 -13.09 14.78
N TYR A 159 -5.15 -14.05 13.85
CA TYR A 159 -5.72 -15.38 14.09
C TYR A 159 -4.93 -16.16 15.15
N TYR A 160 -3.59 -16.14 15.11
CA TYR A 160 -2.76 -16.81 16.12
C TYR A 160 -2.94 -16.20 17.52
N THR A 161 -3.02 -14.87 17.64
CA THR A 161 -3.29 -14.19 18.92
C THR A 161 -4.69 -14.53 19.46
N GLN A 162 -5.69 -14.65 18.58
CA GLN A 162 -7.03 -15.07 19.02
C GLN A 162 -7.06 -16.53 19.48
N LEU A 163 -6.34 -17.42 18.81
CA LEU A 163 -6.25 -18.83 19.20
C LEU A 163 -5.56 -19.00 20.55
N SER A 164 -4.41 -18.36 20.77
CA SER A 164 -3.72 -18.42 22.07
C SER A 164 -4.56 -17.81 23.20
N ALA A 165 -5.30 -16.72 22.93
CA ALA A 165 -6.21 -16.10 23.90
C ALA A 165 -7.51 -16.90 24.15
N ARG A 166 -7.89 -17.81 23.25
CA ARG A 166 -8.97 -18.78 23.49
C ARG A 166 -8.45 -19.92 24.36
N GLN A 167 -7.31 -20.47 24.00
CA GLN A 167 -6.68 -21.59 24.70
C GLN A 167 -6.34 -21.24 26.17
N GLN A 168 -5.83 -20.02 26.43
CA GLN A 168 -5.62 -19.52 27.80
C GLN A 168 -6.91 -19.28 28.59
N ARG A 169 -8.01 -18.92 27.91
CA ARG A 169 -9.31 -18.76 28.57
C ARG A 169 -9.92 -20.10 28.95
N ASP A 170 -9.81 -21.09 28.07
CA ASP A 170 -10.23 -22.46 28.36
C ASP A 170 -9.40 -23.02 29.53
N GLU A 171 -8.07 -22.85 29.53
CA GLU A 171 -7.18 -23.26 30.65
C GLU A 171 -7.54 -22.56 31.98
N MET A 172 -7.82 -21.25 31.97
CA MET A 172 -8.27 -20.53 33.17
C MET A 172 -9.63 -21.03 33.68
N GLN A 173 -10.57 -21.37 32.79
CA GLN A 173 -11.84 -21.99 33.18
C GLN A 173 -11.63 -23.37 33.81
N TRP A 174 -10.76 -24.20 33.24
CA TRP A 174 -10.46 -25.52 33.80
C TRP A 174 -9.81 -25.43 35.19
N MET A 175 -8.94 -24.46 35.43
CA MET A 175 -8.33 -24.20 36.74
C MET A 175 -9.36 -23.71 37.78
N GLN A 176 -10.25 -22.79 37.41
CA GLN A 176 -11.31 -22.31 38.31
C GLN A 176 -12.29 -23.41 38.72
N LEU A 177 -12.63 -24.32 37.80
CA LEU A 177 -13.49 -25.47 38.10
C LEU A 177 -12.79 -26.48 39.03
N HIS A 178 -11.49 -26.70 38.85
CA HIS A 178 -10.70 -27.56 39.74
C HIS A 178 -10.57 -26.97 41.15
N ASP A 179 -10.27 -25.67 41.27
CA ASP A 179 -10.18 -24.99 42.57
C ASP A 179 -11.53 -25.00 43.31
N ASN A 180 -12.65 -24.74 42.61
CA ASN A 180 -13.96 -24.82 43.23
C ASN A 180 -14.31 -26.25 43.68
N ALA A 181 -13.90 -27.28 42.92
CA ALA A 181 -14.12 -28.67 43.29
C ALA A 181 -13.27 -29.11 44.50
N THR A 182 -12.01 -28.67 44.60
CA THR A 182 -11.15 -28.94 45.76
C THR A 182 -11.65 -28.21 47.01
N TYR A 183 -12.14 -26.97 46.89
CA TYR A 183 -12.81 -26.27 48.00
C TYR A 183 -14.06 -27.02 48.51
N LEU A 184 -14.89 -27.56 47.61
CA LEU A 184 -16.08 -28.34 47.98
C LEU A 184 -15.74 -29.70 48.62
N MET A 185 -14.67 -30.37 48.16
CA MET A 185 -14.19 -31.62 48.77
C MET A 185 -13.58 -31.41 50.16
N HIS A 186 -12.88 -30.30 50.39
CA HIS A 186 -12.31 -29.96 51.70
C HIS A 186 -13.40 -29.61 52.71
N TYR A 187 -14.46 -28.93 52.29
CA TYR A 187 -15.63 -28.63 53.13
C TYR A 187 -16.41 -29.88 53.54
N ASN A 188 -16.55 -30.87 52.65
CA ASN A 188 -17.26 -32.13 52.94
C ASN A 188 -16.45 -33.12 53.79
N ALA A 189 -15.14 -32.90 53.97
CA ALA A 189 -14.27 -33.73 54.80
C ALA A 189 -14.14 -33.24 56.25
N LEU A 190 -14.68 -32.05 56.56
CA LEU A 190 -14.60 -31.38 57.87
C LEU A 190 -15.93 -31.34 58.64
N GLY A 191 -16.97 -32.03 58.16
CA GLY A 191 -18.27 -32.21 58.84
C GLY A 191 -18.55 -33.68 59.07
#